data_AF-A0A7V8REG7-F1
#
_entry.id   AF-A0A7V8REG7-F1
#
_cell.length_a   1.000
_cell.length_b   1.000
_cell.length_c   1.000
_cell.angle_alpha   90.00
_cell.angle_beta   90.00
_cell.angle_gamma   90.00
#
_symmetry.space_group_name_H-M   'P 1'
#
loop_
_entity.id
_entity.type
_entity.pdbx_description
1 polymer ?
#
loop_
_entity_poly.entity_id
_entity_poly.type
_entity_poly.pdbx_seq_one_letter_code
_entity_poly.pdbx_strand_id
1 'polypeptide(L)'
;MSDSKPPILNALLAGYRDSLDNQIKRLVDQHGVDAVRDSVKRNTKKKPGRKPENDWPILSEFLAMDAIDWLDGRDPMEIRTNYQLAKYVSERTPGQSPVSTHRRVMQKLADKRLRFILIHAVQHAEYHRPVAEYLRAVAALGEIPNWGLMMTDLADRARGMLLRYRDLLGEPDMTLPIAMLENDLSDAAAKPQSKIGFLTATRLPSNSDEISDD
;
A
#
# COMPACT_ATOMS: atom_id res chain seq x y z
N MET A 1 53.93 -50.96 -22.85
CA MET A 1 52.47 -50.92 -22.60
C MET A 1 52.03 -49.47 -22.71
N SER A 2 51.33 -49.15 -23.80
CA SER A 2 50.90 -47.79 -24.16
C SER A 2 49.58 -47.49 -23.44
N ASP A 3 49.64 -46.69 -22.38
CA ASP A 3 48.46 -46.13 -21.70
C ASP A 3 47.77 -45.13 -22.63
N SER A 4 46.87 -45.61 -23.48
CA SER A 4 45.94 -44.75 -24.19
C SER A 4 44.91 -44.22 -23.19
N LYS A 5 45.04 -42.96 -22.79
CA LYS A 5 44.01 -42.27 -22.01
C LYS A 5 42.64 -42.38 -22.73
N PRO A 6 41.55 -42.61 -21.99
CA PRO A 6 40.24 -42.85 -22.59
C PRO A 6 39.81 -41.66 -23.46
N PRO A 7 39.23 -41.90 -24.65
CA PRO A 7 38.95 -40.88 -25.67
C PRO A 7 38.05 -39.74 -25.18
N ILE A 8 37.27 -39.97 -24.12
CA ILE A 8 36.38 -39.00 -23.49
C ILE A 8 37.18 -37.88 -22.79
N LEU A 9 38.33 -38.21 -22.18
CA LEU A 9 39.16 -37.23 -21.46
C LEU A 9 39.92 -36.32 -22.43
N ASN A 10 40.33 -36.85 -23.59
CA ASN A 10 40.93 -36.05 -24.66
C ASN A 10 39.90 -35.16 -25.37
N ALA A 11 38.64 -35.59 -25.52
CA ALA A 11 37.57 -34.75 -26.06
C ALA A 11 37.19 -33.59 -25.11
N LEU A 12 37.13 -33.85 -23.80
CA LEU A 12 36.90 -32.82 -22.77
C LEU A 12 38.05 -31.81 -22.66
N LEU A 13 39.31 -32.25 -22.80
CA LEU A 13 40.49 -31.38 -22.79
C LEU A 13 40.68 -30.61 -24.11
N ALA A 14 40.29 -31.18 -25.26
CA ALA A 14 40.30 -30.49 -26.55
C ALA A 14 39.26 -29.35 -26.60
N GLY A 15 38.10 -29.53 -25.96
CA GLY A 15 37.07 -28.48 -25.81
C GLY A 15 37.50 -27.29 -24.95
N TYR A 16 38.57 -27.44 -24.15
CA TYR A 16 39.13 -26.39 -23.30
C TYR A 16 40.23 -25.55 -23.98
N ARG A 17 40.68 -25.91 -25.19
CA ARG A 17 41.75 -25.19 -25.91
C ARG A 17 41.26 -24.03 -26.77
N ASP A 18 40.00 -24.04 -27.19
CA ASP A 18 39.39 -22.90 -27.87
C ASP A 18 38.62 -22.08 -26.85
N SER A 19 38.93 -20.78 -26.78
CA SER A 19 38.16 -19.86 -25.94
C SER A 19 36.69 -19.91 -26.34
N LEU A 20 35.80 -19.65 -25.37
CA LEU A 20 34.37 -19.54 -25.62
C LEU A 20 34.08 -18.57 -26.79
N ASP A 21 34.88 -17.50 -26.90
CA ASP A 21 34.81 -16.53 -28.00
C ASP A 21 35.09 -17.16 -29.37
N ASN A 22 36.07 -18.06 -29.48
CA ASN A 22 36.36 -18.76 -30.73
C ASN A 22 35.23 -19.72 -31.11
N GLN A 23 34.61 -20.37 -30.12
CA GLN A 23 33.48 -21.26 -30.36
C GLN A 23 32.24 -20.47 -30.81
N ILE A 24 31.97 -19.32 -30.19
CA ILE A 24 30.89 -18.42 -30.59
C ILE A 24 31.13 -17.89 -32.01
N LYS A 25 32.36 -17.47 -32.34
CA LYS A 25 32.71 -17.03 -33.71
C LYS A 25 32.44 -18.12 -34.75
N ARG A 26 32.90 -19.36 -34.51
CA ARG A 26 32.62 -20.48 -35.43
C ARG A 26 31.13 -20.74 -35.58
N LEU A 27 30.36 -20.70 -34.50
CA LEU A 27 28.90 -20.86 -34.55
C LEU A 27 28.23 -19.74 -35.35
N VAL A 28 28.71 -18.51 -35.21
CA VAL A 28 28.24 -17.35 -35.98
C VAL A 28 28.58 -17.50 -37.46
N ASP A 29 29.79 -17.94 -37.79
CA ASP A 29 30.23 -18.14 -39.18
C ASP A 29 29.43 -19.28 -39.86
N GLN A 30 29.06 -20.33 -39.12
CA GLN A 30 28.34 -21.48 -39.65
C GLN A 30 26.82 -21.29 -39.74
N HIS A 31 26.21 -20.53 -38.83
CA HIS A 31 24.76 -20.47 -38.70
C HIS A 31 24.18 -19.05 -38.79
N GLY A 32 25.03 -18.02 -38.85
CA GLY A 32 24.62 -16.62 -38.84
C GLY A 32 24.36 -16.09 -37.42
N VAL A 33 24.62 -14.79 -37.25
CA VAL A 33 24.53 -14.09 -35.96
C VAL A 33 23.14 -14.25 -35.33
N ASP A 34 22.08 -14.10 -36.11
CA ASP A 34 20.70 -14.12 -35.60
C ASP A 34 20.29 -15.51 -35.10
N ALA A 35 20.68 -16.58 -35.80
CA ALA A 35 20.37 -17.94 -35.39
C ALA A 35 21.07 -18.31 -34.08
N VAL A 36 22.34 -17.92 -33.92
CA VAL A 36 23.09 -18.13 -32.67
C VAL A 36 22.47 -17.32 -31.53
N ARG A 37 22.15 -16.04 -31.77
CA ARG A 37 21.50 -15.16 -30.78
C ARG A 37 20.17 -15.72 -30.30
N ASP A 38 19.33 -16.21 -31.22
CA ASP A 38 18.02 -16.75 -30.89
C ASP A 38 18.11 -18.13 -30.22
N SER A 39 19.11 -18.93 -30.58
CA SER A 39 19.40 -20.19 -29.90
C SER A 39 19.86 -19.94 -28.46
N VAL A 40 20.80 -19.01 -28.24
CA VAL A 40 21.27 -18.64 -26.90
C VAL A 40 20.09 -18.12 -26.07
N LYS A 41 19.32 -17.16 -26.58
CA LYS A 41 18.13 -16.63 -25.89
C LYS A 41 17.15 -17.74 -25.48
N ARG A 42 16.87 -18.70 -26.36
CA ARG A 42 15.95 -19.81 -26.05
C ARG A 42 16.50 -20.74 -24.98
N ASN A 43 17.79 -21.05 -25.03
CA ASN A 43 18.43 -22.00 -24.13
C ASN A 43 18.88 -21.39 -22.79
N THR A 44 19.10 -20.08 -22.71
CA THR A 44 19.48 -19.37 -21.49
C THR A 44 18.31 -18.67 -20.80
N LYS A 45 17.10 -18.73 -21.38
CA LYS A 45 15.90 -18.19 -20.75
C LYS A 45 15.71 -18.88 -19.40
N LYS A 46 15.96 -18.14 -18.30
CA LYS A 46 15.68 -18.62 -16.94
C LYS A 46 14.23 -19.11 -16.91
N LYS A 47 14.04 -20.36 -16.50
CA LYS A 47 12.69 -20.86 -16.20
C LYS A 47 12.09 -19.90 -15.16
N PRO A 48 10.86 -19.41 -15.34
CA PRO A 48 10.21 -18.59 -14.34
C PRO A 48 10.25 -19.35 -13.01
N GLY A 49 10.79 -18.71 -11.98
CA GLY A 49 10.71 -19.26 -10.62
C GLY A 49 9.25 -19.48 -10.22
N ARG A 50 9.02 -20.34 -9.22
CA ARG A 50 7.68 -20.51 -8.66
C ARG A 50 7.14 -19.15 -8.22
N LYS A 51 5.87 -18.85 -8.57
CA LYS A 51 5.23 -17.61 -8.14
C LYS A 51 5.23 -17.55 -6.60
N PRO A 52 5.51 -16.37 -6.00
CA PRO A 52 5.39 -16.20 -4.56
C PRO A 52 3.98 -16.59 -4.11
N GLU A 53 3.87 -17.47 -3.12
CA GLU A 53 2.56 -17.79 -2.52
C GLU A 53 2.01 -16.54 -1.83
N ASN A 54 0.70 -16.30 -1.91
CA ASN A 54 0.06 -15.13 -1.32
C ASN A 54 -0.52 -15.48 0.06
N ASP A 55 0.27 -15.28 1.11
CA ASP A 55 -0.13 -15.58 2.51
C ASP A 55 -0.97 -14.45 3.13
N TRP A 56 -1.03 -13.27 2.51
CA TRP A 56 -1.68 -12.08 3.08
C TRP A 56 -3.18 -12.23 3.35
N PRO A 57 -3.98 -12.89 2.48
CA PRO A 57 -5.40 -13.09 2.76
C PRO A 57 -5.66 -13.84 4.07
N ILE A 58 -4.82 -14.84 4.38
CA ILE A 58 -4.93 -15.62 5.62
C ILE A 58 -4.50 -14.78 6.83
N LEU A 59 -3.49 -13.93 6.65
CA LEU A 59 -2.98 -13.05 7.70
C LEU A 59 -3.87 -11.83 7.96
N SER A 60 -4.76 -11.48 7.03
CA SER A 60 -5.52 -10.22 7.05
C SER A 60 -6.36 -10.04 8.31
N GLU A 61 -6.98 -11.11 8.82
CA GLU A 61 -7.78 -11.07 10.04
C GLU A 61 -6.91 -10.71 11.25
N PHE A 62 -5.75 -11.35 11.39
CA PHE A 62 -4.81 -11.05 12.47
C PHE A 62 -4.27 -9.63 12.39
N LEU A 63 -3.99 -9.15 11.17
CA LEU A 63 -3.52 -7.78 10.94
C LEU A 63 -4.58 -6.74 11.30
N ALA A 64 -5.86 -7.04 11.05
CA ALA A 64 -6.97 -6.18 11.47
C ALA A 64 -7.13 -6.16 13.00
N MET A 65 -6.98 -7.31 13.68
CA MET A 65 -6.98 -7.37 15.15
C MET A 65 -5.79 -6.62 15.75
N ASP A 66 -4.60 -6.83 15.20
CA ASP A 66 -3.37 -6.14 15.60
C ASP A 66 -3.52 -4.61 15.44
N ALA A 67 -4.22 -4.16 14.39
CA ALA A 67 -4.48 -2.74 14.16
C ALA A 67 -5.38 -2.13 15.24
N ILE A 68 -6.40 -2.87 15.70
CA ILE A 68 -7.25 -2.45 16.82
C ILE A 68 -6.42 -2.36 18.10
N ASP A 69 -5.60 -3.37 18.39
CA ASP A 69 -4.73 -3.35 19.57
C ASP A 69 -3.77 -2.15 19.54
N TRP A 70 -3.19 -1.85 18.38
CA TRP A 70 -2.33 -0.69 18.19
C TRP A 70 -3.08 0.63 18.40
N LEU A 71 -4.31 0.75 17.88
CA LEU A 71 -5.15 1.93 18.09
C LEU A 71 -5.49 2.13 19.57
N ASP A 72 -5.72 1.04 20.30
CA ASP A 72 -5.96 1.06 21.75
C ASP A 72 -4.68 1.32 22.57
N GLY A 73 -3.53 1.57 21.92
CA GLY A 73 -2.26 1.88 22.57
C GLY A 73 -1.49 0.66 23.10
N ARG A 74 -1.89 -0.55 22.70
CA ARG A 74 -1.19 -1.80 23.05
C ARG A 74 -0.17 -2.14 21.97
N ASP A 75 0.87 -2.92 22.33
CA ASP A 75 1.84 -3.41 21.33
C ASP A 75 1.36 -4.75 20.70
N PRO A 76 0.90 -4.75 19.43
CA PRO A 76 0.45 -5.98 18.77
C PRO A 76 1.58 -7.00 18.54
N MET A 77 2.85 -6.58 18.54
CA MET A 77 4.00 -7.47 18.35
C MET A 77 4.27 -8.33 19.59
N GLU A 78 3.90 -7.83 20.77
CA GLU A 78 3.97 -8.58 22.04
C GLU A 78 2.76 -9.49 22.23
N ILE A 79 1.56 -9.04 21.84
CA ILE A 79 0.31 -9.83 22.00
C ILE A 79 0.32 -11.06 21.09
N ARG A 80 0.65 -10.85 19.81
CA ARG A 80 0.77 -11.93 18.81
C ARG A 80 2.17 -11.86 18.24
N THR A 81 2.98 -12.87 18.52
CA THR A 81 4.32 -12.94 17.95
C THR A 81 4.27 -13.41 16.49
N ASN A 82 5.27 -13.02 15.69
CA ASN A 82 5.41 -13.53 14.32
C ASN A 82 5.47 -15.07 14.30
N TYR A 83 6.09 -15.67 15.32
CA TYR A 83 6.19 -17.11 15.47
C TYR A 83 4.81 -17.77 15.62
N GLN A 84 3.96 -17.26 16.51
CA GLN A 84 2.61 -17.80 16.70
C GLN A 84 1.77 -17.72 15.41
N LEU A 85 1.83 -16.59 14.72
CA LEU A 85 1.11 -16.41 13.45
C LEU A 85 1.65 -17.34 12.36
N ALA A 86 2.98 -17.46 12.23
CA ALA A 86 3.60 -18.35 11.26
C ALA A 86 3.28 -19.83 11.53
N LYS A 87 3.30 -20.25 12.81
CA LYS A 87 2.89 -21.58 13.24
C LYS A 87 1.45 -21.87 12.83
N TYR A 88 0.53 -20.98 13.18
CA TYR A 88 -0.87 -21.09 12.82
C TYR A 88 -1.09 -21.28 11.31
N VAL A 89 -0.46 -20.44 10.48
CA VAL A 89 -0.59 -20.55 9.01
C VAL A 89 0.03 -21.86 8.50
N SER A 90 1.19 -22.25 9.02
CA SER A 90 1.89 -23.45 8.57
C SER A 90 1.17 -24.76 8.90
N GLU A 91 0.41 -24.79 9.99
CA GLU A 91 -0.37 -25.96 10.43
C GLU A 91 -1.68 -26.08 9.64
N ARG A 92 -2.33 -24.95 9.32
CA ARG A 92 -3.63 -24.95 8.63
C ARG A 92 -3.55 -24.96 7.12
N THR A 93 -2.52 -24.33 6.56
CA THR A 93 -2.40 -24.14 5.11
C THR A 93 -0.96 -24.37 4.67
N PRO A 94 -0.42 -25.60 4.88
CA PRO A 94 0.92 -25.90 4.43
C PRO A 94 0.98 -25.85 2.90
N GLY A 95 1.95 -25.12 2.36
CA GLY A 95 2.27 -25.15 0.94
C GLY A 95 2.99 -26.45 0.56
N GLN A 96 4.30 -26.38 0.31
CA GLN A 96 5.11 -27.59 0.06
C GLN A 96 5.37 -28.42 1.32
N SER A 97 5.56 -27.75 2.45
CA SER A 97 5.71 -28.38 3.76
C SER A 97 5.40 -27.36 4.87
N PRO A 98 5.01 -27.82 6.07
CA PRO A 98 4.80 -26.93 7.22
C PRO A 98 6.04 -26.10 7.54
N VAL A 99 7.23 -26.73 7.56
CA VAL A 99 8.50 -26.05 7.87
C VAL A 99 8.83 -24.94 6.86
N SER A 100 8.67 -25.22 5.56
CA SER A 100 8.92 -24.22 4.50
C SER A 100 7.93 -23.06 4.60
N THR A 101 6.65 -23.37 4.86
CA THR A 101 5.59 -22.38 5.03
C THR A 101 5.84 -21.49 6.24
N HIS A 102 6.19 -22.09 7.39
CA HIS A 102 6.53 -21.37 8.61
C HIS A 102 7.66 -20.37 8.39
N ARG A 103 8.78 -20.81 7.81
CA ARG A 103 9.94 -19.95 7.53
C ARG A 103 9.57 -18.79 6.58
N ARG A 104 8.80 -19.09 5.53
CA ARG A 104 8.33 -18.08 4.57
C ARG A 104 7.44 -17.03 5.24
N VAL A 105 6.45 -17.46 6.03
CA VAL A 105 5.52 -16.56 6.71
C VAL A 105 6.26 -15.72 7.75
N MET A 106 7.17 -16.32 8.53
CA MET A 106 8.05 -15.59 9.45
C MET A 106 8.78 -14.43 8.77
N GLN A 107 9.43 -14.69 7.62
CA GLN A 107 10.15 -13.66 6.88
C GLN A 107 9.21 -12.54 6.41
N LYS A 108 8.05 -12.91 5.86
CA LYS A 108 7.06 -11.93 5.41
C LYS A 108 6.56 -11.03 6.54
N LEU A 109 6.28 -11.61 7.69
CA LEU A 109 5.83 -10.86 8.87
C LEU A 109 6.95 -9.95 9.38
N ALA A 110 8.18 -10.44 9.48
CA ALA A 110 9.34 -9.63 9.86
C ALA A 110 9.53 -8.41 8.95
N ASP A 111 9.34 -8.59 7.64
CA ASP A 111 9.59 -7.53 6.66
C ASP A 111 8.46 -6.50 6.58
N LYS A 112 7.20 -6.91 6.79
CA LYS A 112 6.04 -6.12 6.34
C LYS A 112 4.91 -5.99 7.35
N ARG A 113 4.92 -6.73 8.46
CA ARG A 113 3.77 -6.79 9.38
C ARG A 113 3.37 -5.41 9.92
N LEU A 114 4.33 -4.66 10.47
CA LEU A 114 4.05 -3.33 11.03
C LEU A 114 3.36 -2.42 10.01
N ARG A 115 3.85 -2.41 8.77
CA ARG A 115 3.25 -1.62 7.70
C ARG A 115 1.79 -2.02 7.45
N PHE A 116 1.49 -3.31 7.39
CA PHE A 116 0.12 -3.76 7.18
C PHE A 116 -0.79 -3.47 8.38
N ILE A 117 -0.29 -3.59 9.61
CA ILE A 117 -1.02 -3.16 10.82
C ILE A 117 -1.42 -1.69 10.70
N LEU A 118 -0.49 -0.82 10.33
CA LEU A 118 -0.76 0.61 10.21
C LEU A 118 -1.74 0.94 9.06
N ILE A 119 -1.67 0.23 7.93
CA ILE A 119 -2.67 0.37 6.85
C ILE A 119 -4.06 0.01 7.36
N HIS A 120 -4.20 -1.11 8.06
CA HIS A 120 -5.47 -1.50 8.66
C HIS A 120 -5.92 -0.52 9.76
N ALA A 121 -5.00 0.07 10.51
CA ALA A 121 -5.30 1.07 11.53
C ALA A 121 -5.89 2.35 10.91
N VAL A 122 -5.31 2.84 9.80
CA VAL A 122 -5.86 3.99 9.05
C VAL A 122 -7.27 3.67 8.55
N GLN A 123 -7.45 2.53 7.88
CA GLN A 123 -8.76 2.12 7.35
C GLN A 123 -9.81 1.95 8.45
N HIS A 124 -9.43 1.37 9.59
CA HIS A 124 -10.35 1.21 10.71
C HIS A 124 -10.70 2.56 11.35
N ALA A 125 -9.70 3.40 11.59
CA ALA A 125 -9.89 4.69 12.24
C ALA A 125 -10.73 5.66 11.40
N GLU A 126 -10.66 5.57 10.08
CA GLU A 126 -11.44 6.40 9.15
C GLU A 126 -12.94 6.36 9.42
N TYR A 127 -13.46 5.18 9.76
CA TYR A 127 -14.90 4.94 9.93
C TYR A 127 -15.34 4.74 11.38
N HIS A 128 -14.43 4.41 12.30
CA HIS A 128 -14.81 3.91 13.62
C HIS A 128 -14.13 4.61 14.79
N ARG A 129 -13.15 5.48 14.55
CA ARG A 129 -12.38 6.13 15.63
C ARG A 129 -12.40 7.65 15.50
N PRO A 130 -12.22 8.39 16.60
CA PRO A 130 -12.10 9.84 16.57
C PRO A 130 -11.03 10.33 15.58
N VAL A 131 -11.21 11.53 15.01
CA VAL A 131 -10.29 12.14 14.03
C VAL A 131 -8.84 12.13 14.51
N ALA A 132 -8.60 12.38 15.80
CA ALA A 132 -7.25 12.38 16.38
C ALA A 132 -6.54 11.02 16.21
N GLU A 133 -7.26 9.90 16.36
CA GLU A 133 -6.71 8.56 16.18
C GLU A 133 -6.42 8.26 14.70
N TYR A 134 -7.29 8.71 13.80
CA TYR A 134 -7.05 8.63 12.35
C TYR A 134 -5.78 9.38 11.96
N LEU A 135 -5.63 10.63 12.39
CA LEU A 135 -4.44 11.44 12.09
C LEU A 135 -3.16 10.82 12.69
N ARG A 136 -3.25 10.25 13.89
CA ARG A 136 -2.14 9.49 14.50
C ARG A 136 -1.75 8.28 13.65
N ALA A 137 -2.73 7.52 13.15
CA ALA A 137 -2.49 6.36 12.29
C ALA A 137 -1.84 6.76 10.96
N VAL A 138 -2.32 7.84 10.32
CA VAL A 138 -1.74 8.38 9.09
C VAL A 138 -0.30 8.84 9.31
N ALA A 139 -0.04 9.58 10.39
CA ALA A 139 1.32 10.01 10.74
C ALA A 139 2.26 8.82 10.96
N ALA A 140 1.84 7.82 11.73
CA ALA A 140 2.64 6.61 11.98
C ALA A 140 2.93 5.83 10.69
N LEU A 141 1.98 5.74 9.76
CA LEU A 141 2.21 5.12 8.46
C LEU A 141 3.18 5.95 7.58
N GLY A 142 3.19 7.27 7.75
CA GLY A 142 4.11 8.18 7.08
C GLY A 142 5.58 7.99 7.45
N GLU A 143 5.86 7.49 8.65
CA GLU A 143 7.21 7.13 9.12
C GLU A 143 7.77 5.87 8.42
N ILE A 144 6.94 5.10 7.73
CA ILE A 144 7.40 3.93 6.98
C ILE A 144 8.13 4.38 5.69
N PRO A 145 9.33 3.83 5.39
CA PRO A 145 10.09 4.20 4.20
C PRO A 145 9.26 4.09 2.91
N ASN A 146 9.33 5.14 2.08
CA ASN A 146 8.60 5.34 0.82
C ASN A 146 7.09 5.64 0.94
N TRP A 147 6.56 5.83 2.15
CA TRP A 147 5.14 6.18 2.36
C TRP A 147 4.92 7.65 2.77
N GLY A 148 5.97 8.34 3.24
CA GLY A 148 5.88 9.69 3.77
C GLY A 148 5.15 10.70 2.88
N LEU A 149 5.48 10.78 1.58
CA LEU A 149 4.82 11.72 0.67
C LEU A 149 3.32 11.44 0.51
N MET A 150 2.94 10.17 0.35
CA MET A 150 1.54 9.77 0.19
C MET A 150 0.74 10.00 1.47
N MET A 151 1.34 9.74 2.64
CA MET A 151 0.68 9.96 3.92
C MET A 151 0.62 11.44 4.31
N THR A 152 1.59 12.25 3.88
CA THR A 152 1.54 13.71 4.04
C THR A 152 0.36 14.30 3.27
N ASP A 153 0.20 13.91 2.00
CA ASP A 153 -0.96 14.32 1.18
C ASP A 153 -2.28 13.86 1.82
N LEU A 154 -2.35 12.64 2.34
CA LEU A 154 -3.53 12.15 3.05
C LEU A 154 -3.83 12.97 4.33
N ALA A 155 -2.82 13.28 5.13
CA ALA A 155 -2.96 14.11 6.33
C ALA A 155 -3.38 15.55 5.98
N ASP A 156 -2.83 16.12 4.91
CA ASP A 156 -3.15 17.47 4.46
C ASP A 156 -4.58 17.56 3.91
N ARG A 157 -5.05 16.52 3.20
CA ARG A 157 -6.47 16.40 2.81
C ARG A 157 -7.40 16.36 4.01
N ALA A 158 -7.07 15.57 5.02
CA ALA A 158 -7.84 15.51 6.25
C ALA A 158 -7.91 16.87 6.96
N ARG A 159 -6.77 17.57 7.08
CA ARG A 159 -6.72 18.93 7.64
C ARG A 159 -7.51 19.93 6.81
N GLY A 160 -7.38 19.89 5.50
CA GLY A 160 -8.14 20.75 4.58
C GLY A 160 -9.65 20.50 4.66
N MET A 161 -10.07 19.25 4.82
CA MET A 161 -11.47 18.89 5.04
C MET A 161 -12.00 19.50 6.35
N LEU A 162 -11.25 19.39 7.46
CA LEU A 162 -11.65 19.99 8.74
C LEU A 162 -11.75 21.52 8.67
N LEU A 163 -10.86 22.18 7.94
CA LEU A 163 -10.95 23.63 7.70
C LEU A 163 -12.22 23.98 6.91
N ARG A 164 -12.51 23.23 5.84
CA ARG A 164 -13.74 23.44 5.05
C ARG A 164 -15.00 23.16 5.87
N TYR A 165 -14.97 22.16 6.75
CA TYR A 165 -16.06 21.87 7.68
C TYR A 165 -16.29 23.06 8.60
N ARG A 166 -15.23 23.61 9.20
CA ARG A 166 -15.28 24.83 10.03
C ARG A 166 -15.94 26.00 9.31
N ASP A 167 -15.53 26.23 8.07
CA ASP A 167 -16.02 27.37 7.29
C ASP A 167 -17.50 27.26 6.90
N LEU A 168 -18.01 26.03 6.67
CA LEU A 168 -19.37 25.80 6.15
C LEU A 168 -20.40 25.41 7.21
N LEU A 169 -19.98 24.66 8.23
CA LEU A 169 -20.85 24.03 9.21
C LEU A 169 -20.53 24.42 10.66
N GLY A 170 -19.41 25.13 10.89
CA GLY A 170 -18.92 25.46 12.23
C GLY A 170 -17.95 24.41 12.76
N GLU A 171 -17.60 24.48 14.05
CA GLU A 171 -16.54 23.62 14.61
C GLU A 171 -16.86 22.12 14.45
N PRO A 172 -15.94 21.32 13.87
CA PRO A 172 -16.14 19.88 13.74
C PRO A 172 -16.08 19.18 15.10
N ASP A 173 -16.98 18.22 15.32
CA ASP A 173 -16.89 17.32 16.47
C ASP A 173 -15.75 16.31 16.26
N MET A 174 -14.64 16.56 16.93
CA MET A 174 -13.43 15.73 16.82
C MET A 174 -13.58 14.34 17.44
N THR A 175 -14.69 14.06 18.14
CA THR A 175 -15.01 12.72 18.66
C THR A 175 -15.59 11.80 17.58
N LEU A 176 -16.07 12.37 16.47
CA LEU A 176 -16.59 11.60 15.34
C LEU A 176 -15.46 11.07 14.44
N PRO A 177 -15.72 9.98 13.69
CA PRO A 177 -14.85 9.53 12.62
C PRO A 177 -14.78 10.54 11.47
N ILE A 178 -13.63 10.57 10.81
CA ILE A 178 -13.38 11.51 9.70
C ILE A 178 -14.35 11.31 8.53
N ALA A 179 -14.74 10.06 8.25
CA ALA A 179 -15.71 9.74 7.21
C ALA A 179 -17.11 10.29 7.51
N MET A 180 -17.50 10.42 8.78
CA MET A 180 -18.79 11.02 9.14
C MET A 180 -18.79 12.53 8.87
N LEU A 181 -17.70 13.21 9.24
CA LEU A 181 -17.52 14.64 8.94
C LEU A 181 -17.46 14.90 7.43
N GLU A 182 -16.86 14.01 6.66
CA GLU A 182 -16.83 14.09 5.20
C GLU A 182 -18.22 13.94 4.57
N ASN A 183 -19.06 13.05 5.10
CA ASN A 183 -20.44 12.88 4.66
C ASN A 183 -21.28 14.13 4.95
N ASP A 184 -21.21 14.66 6.18
CA ASP A 184 -21.89 15.91 6.55
C ASP A 184 -21.50 17.07 5.62
N LEU A 185 -20.21 17.21 5.32
CA LEU A 185 -19.69 18.24 4.42
C LEU A 185 -20.21 18.04 2.98
N SER A 186 -20.29 16.80 2.52
CA SER A 186 -20.81 16.45 1.19
C SER A 186 -22.31 16.74 1.08
N ASP A 187 -23.09 16.41 2.11
CA ASP A 187 -24.52 16.68 2.19
C ASP A 187 -24.80 18.19 2.25
N ALA A 188 -23.97 18.96 2.95
CA ALA A 188 -24.04 20.41 2.98
C ALA A 188 -23.75 21.03 1.60
N ALA A 189 -22.77 20.49 0.87
CA ALA A 189 -22.43 20.95 -0.48
C ALA A 189 -23.48 20.57 -1.54
N ALA A 190 -24.21 19.47 -1.33
CA ALA A 190 -25.27 19.00 -2.24
C ALA A 190 -26.58 19.81 -2.11
N LYS A 191 -26.79 20.53 -1.01
CA LYS A 191 -27.94 21.43 -0.85
C LYS A 191 -27.73 22.65 -1.76
N PRO A 192 -28.63 22.92 -2.73
CA PRO A 192 -28.53 24.13 -3.53
C PRO A 192 -28.60 25.33 -2.59
N GLN A 193 -27.58 26.20 -2.64
CA GLN A 193 -27.65 27.51 -2.00
C GLN A 193 -28.88 28.20 -2.57
N SER A 194 -29.98 28.22 -1.81
CA SER A 194 -31.14 29.01 -2.18
C SER A 194 -30.65 30.45 -2.29
N LYS A 195 -30.71 30.98 -3.51
CA LYS A 195 -30.36 32.35 -3.83
C LYS A 195 -30.93 33.27 -2.76
N ILE A 196 -30.02 33.93 -2.05
CA ILE A 196 -30.07 35.31 -1.59
C ILE A 196 -31.42 35.96 -1.92
N GLY A 197 -32.26 36.11 -0.90
CA GLY A 197 -33.43 36.97 -0.92
C GLY A 197 -32.99 38.42 -1.11
N PHE A 198 -32.84 38.81 -2.36
CA PHE A 198 -32.69 40.18 -2.80
C PHE A 198 -34.04 40.87 -2.68
N LEU A 199 -34.29 41.60 -1.59
CA LEU A 199 -35.17 42.76 -1.59
C LEU A 199 -34.70 43.76 -0.51
N THR A 200 -33.77 44.61 -0.92
CA THR A 200 -33.67 45.98 -0.45
C THR A 200 -35.02 46.67 -0.69
N ALA A 201 -35.86 46.75 0.34
CA ALA A 201 -36.97 47.69 0.37
C ALA A 201 -36.46 48.98 1.00
N THR A 202 -35.91 49.86 0.16
CA THR A 202 -35.65 51.27 0.47
C THR A 202 -37.01 51.91 0.80
N ARG A 203 -37.33 52.05 2.08
CA ARG A 203 -38.52 52.80 2.52
C ARG A 203 -38.18 54.29 2.43
N LEU A 204 -38.54 54.90 1.31
CA LEU A 204 -38.63 56.35 1.16
C LEU A 204 -39.57 56.89 2.25
N PRO A 205 -39.18 57.91 3.04
CA PRO A 205 -40.15 58.63 3.85
C PRO A 205 -41.08 59.42 2.91
N SER A 206 -42.38 59.14 2.98
CA SER A 206 -43.39 59.98 2.33
C SER A 206 -43.48 61.27 3.12
N ASN A 207 -43.08 62.38 2.50
CA ASN A 207 -43.54 63.69 2.90
C ASN A 207 -45.04 63.76 2.66
N SER A 208 -45.80 63.98 3.73
CA SER A 208 -47.10 64.61 3.68
C SER A 208 -47.07 65.73 4.71
N ASP A 209 -46.79 66.93 4.21
CA ASP A 209 -47.18 68.19 4.81
C ASP A 209 -48.70 68.16 5.04
N GLU A 210 -49.17 68.41 6.26
CA GLU A 210 -50.37 69.20 6.55
C GLU A 210 -50.18 69.78 7.96
N ILE A 211 -49.84 71.07 8.08
CA ILE A 211 -50.72 72.25 8.18
C ILE A 211 -50.79 72.75 9.64
N SER A 212 -50.24 73.96 9.79
CA SER A 212 -50.49 74.95 10.84
C SER A 212 -51.98 75.10 11.16
N ASP A 213 -52.34 75.27 12.41
CA ASP A 213 -52.98 76.52 12.86
C ASP A 213 -53.13 76.54 14.40
N ASP A 214 -53.20 77.78 14.88
CA ASP A 214 -53.11 78.29 16.26
C ASP A 214 -54.00 77.61 17.33
#